data_AF-A5KSH3-F1
#
_entry.id   AF-A5KSH3-F1
#
_cell.length_a   1.000
_cell.length_b   1.000
_cell.length_c   1.000
_cell.angle_alpha   90.00
_cell.angle_beta   90.00
_cell.angle_gamma   90.00
#
_symmetry.space_group_name_H-M   'P 1'
#
loop_
_entity.id
_entity.type
_entity.pdbx_description
1 polymer ?
#
loop_
_entity_poly.entity_id
_entity_poly.type
_entity_poly.pdbx_seq_one_letter_code
_entity_poly.pdbx_strand_id
1 'polypeptide(L)'
;MSRPKTITIFLKDSDSPNGIKIADLSDSIARVYILPRVELAYARTRPDLNTPAVYMLFDDERTNIYIGECENFNKRVIDHEAKKLFWQWAVVCIATGAGLDKAEVKFLESHAVTLAVGANRFNVLNKTSPNLNNLHEFKKEAIKDYFADIELLLATLGFNVFEPIADEKEAISDVRKIPDQRKYDTIVCPGDQAGYIEAFVNENAWWQIRIGKSNLSKLKYIAIYETAPVSAIRAYATITDIEPMPDRPGRYKIHHDGSIIKLDRPVDLGANKSLSLQAPRYFLLKEN
;
A
#
# COMPACT_ATOMS: atom_id res chain seq x y z
N MET A 1 -1.19 -23.27 -23.42
CA MET A 1 -0.02 -23.83 -22.71
C MET A 1 0.75 -22.67 -22.11
N SER A 2 1.08 -22.71 -20.82
CA SER A 2 1.94 -21.69 -20.21
C SER A 2 3.33 -21.78 -20.84
N ARG A 3 3.87 -20.65 -21.32
CA ARG A 3 5.20 -20.55 -21.92
C ARG A 3 6.14 -19.86 -20.94
N PRO A 4 7.41 -20.26 -20.87
CA PRO A 4 8.38 -19.57 -20.01
C PRO A 4 8.56 -18.14 -20.51
N LYS A 5 8.55 -17.18 -19.58
CA LYS A 5 8.85 -15.77 -19.81
C LYS A 5 10.04 -15.36 -18.95
N THR A 6 10.90 -14.50 -19.48
CA THR A 6 12.07 -13.98 -18.75
C THR A 6 11.83 -12.53 -18.38
N ILE A 7 11.76 -12.26 -17.07
CA ILE A 7 11.66 -10.91 -16.51
C ILE A 7 13.07 -10.45 -16.12
N THR A 8 13.47 -9.28 -16.62
CA THR A 8 14.72 -8.63 -16.23
C THR A 8 14.40 -7.45 -15.33
N ILE A 9 14.94 -7.43 -14.11
CA ILE A 9 14.74 -6.34 -13.15
C ILE A 9 16.08 -5.63 -12.94
N PHE A 10 16.08 -4.34 -13.25
CA PHE A 10 17.15 -3.42 -12.91
C PHE A 10 16.81 -2.68 -11.62
N LEU A 11 17.68 -2.81 -10.62
CA LEU A 11 17.64 -2.04 -9.38
C LEU A 11 18.65 -0.90 -9.51
N LYS A 12 18.20 0.35 -9.38
CA LYS A 12 19.10 1.50 -9.48
C LYS A 12 20.14 1.50 -8.37
N ASP A 13 19.69 1.29 -7.13
CA ASP A 13 20.54 1.27 -5.95
C ASP A 13 20.44 -0.11 -5.28
N SER A 14 21.56 -0.85 -5.24
CA SER A 14 21.63 -2.20 -4.67
C SER A 14 21.25 -2.25 -3.19
N ASP A 15 21.46 -1.15 -2.48
CA ASP A 15 21.34 -1.07 -1.03
C ASP A 15 19.94 -0.65 -0.59
N SER A 16 19.08 -0.27 -1.53
CA SER A 16 17.69 0.12 -1.28
C SER A 16 16.73 -0.80 -2.05
N PRO A 17 16.27 -1.90 -1.43
CA PRO A 17 15.24 -2.76 -2.02
C PRO A 17 13.92 -2.02 -2.30
N ASN A 18 13.74 -0.85 -1.70
CA ASN A 18 12.60 0.05 -1.86
C ASN A 18 12.91 1.24 -2.80
N GLY A 19 14.10 1.29 -3.39
CA GLY A 19 14.47 2.31 -4.37
C GLY A 19 13.84 2.06 -5.74
N ILE A 20 14.34 2.81 -6.73
CA ILE A 20 13.89 2.71 -8.11
C ILE A 20 14.12 1.30 -8.69
N LYS A 21 13.07 0.76 -9.31
CA LYS A 21 13.12 -0.49 -10.08
C LYS A 21 12.63 -0.26 -11.50
N ILE A 22 13.24 -0.95 -12.44
CA ILE A 22 12.79 -1.01 -13.84
C ILE A 22 12.70 -2.48 -14.20
N ALA A 23 11.55 -2.92 -14.70
CA ALA A 23 11.35 -4.31 -15.11
C ALA A 23 10.89 -4.37 -16.56
N ASP A 24 11.56 -5.24 -17.32
CA ASP A 24 11.24 -5.56 -18.70
C ASP A 24 10.90 -7.03 -18.83
N LEU A 25 10.04 -7.33 -19.80
CA LEU A 25 9.74 -8.68 -20.21
C LEU A 25 10.38 -8.96 -21.57
N SER A 26 11.23 -9.99 -21.64
CA SER A 26 12.18 -10.16 -22.77
C SER A 26 11.52 -10.41 -24.13
N ASP A 27 10.30 -10.95 -24.13
CA ASP A 27 9.51 -11.27 -25.33
C ASP A 27 8.36 -10.28 -25.56
N SER A 28 8.39 -9.12 -24.90
CA SER A 28 7.31 -8.13 -24.93
C SER A 28 7.85 -6.71 -25.03
N ILE A 29 6.95 -5.79 -25.39
CA ILE A 29 7.22 -4.36 -25.35
C ILE A 29 6.95 -3.73 -23.97
N ALA A 30 6.42 -4.50 -23.01
CA ALA A 30 6.10 -4.00 -21.67
C ALA A 30 7.34 -3.67 -20.84
N ARG A 31 7.38 -2.42 -20.35
CA ARG A 31 8.32 -1.94 -19.34
C ARG A 31 7.58 -1.27 -18.19
N VAL A 32 7.96 -1.62 -16.97
CA VAL A 32 7.40 -1.03 -15.75
C VAL A 32 8.50 -0.33 -14.94
N TYR A 33 8.22 0.90 -14.53
CA TYR A 33 9.03 1.66 -13.59
C TYR A 33 8.34 1.70 -12.23
N ILE A 34 9.10 1.46 -11.16
CA ILE A 34 8.70 1.73 -9.78
C ILE A 34 9.54 2.92 -9.31
N LEU A 35 8.88 4.03 -9.00
CA LEU A 35 9.51 5.29 -8.62
C LEU A 35 8.99 5.74 -7.25
N PRO A 36 9.82 5.72 -6.20
CA PRO A 36 9.52 6.41 -4.95
C PRO A 36 9.33 7.91 -5.23
N ARG A 37 8.38 8.54 -4.54
CA ARG A 37 8.12 9.98 -4.68
C ARG A 37 9.36 10.84 -4.42
N VAL A 38 10.17 10.43 -3.46
CA VAL A 38 11.44 11.12 -3.12
C VAL A 38 12.50 11.02 -4.22
N GLU A 39 12.38 10.07 -5.14
CA GLU A 39 13.33 9.84 -6.23
C GLU A 39 12.77 10.22 -7.62
N LEU A 40 11.66 10.97 -7.69
CA LEU A 40 11.04 11.36 -8.97
C LEU A 40 11.95 12.14 -9.91
N ALA A 41 12.97 12.81 -9.38
CA ALA A 41 13.97 13.48 -10.20
C ALA A 41 14.61 12.52 -11.23
N TYR A 42 14.72 11.22 -10.89
CA TYR A 42 15.23 10.20 -11.80
C TYR A 42 14.36 10.02 -13.04
N ALA A 43 13.03 10.20 -12.95
CA ALA A 43 12.14 10.08 -14.09
C ALA A 43 12.55 11.01 -15.24
N ARG A 44 13.07 12.20 -14.91
CA ARG A 44 13.53 13.19 -15.89
C ARG A 44 14.76 12.74 -16.68
N THR A 45 15.52 11.78 -16.15
CA THR A 45 16.69 11.19 -16.83
C THR A 45 16.30 10.10 -17.84
N ARG A 46 15.01 9.76 -17.92
CA ARG A 46 14.48 8.66 -18.74
C ARG A 46 13.65 9.22 -19.90
N PRO A 47 14.21 9.29 -21.12
CA PRO A 47 13.49 9.81 -22.29
C PRO A 47 12.25 9.00 -22.65
N ASP A 48 12.24 7.70 -22.35
CA ASP A 48 11.13 6.80 -22.58
C ASP A 48 9.93 7.06 -21.64
N LEU A 49 10.09 7.85 -20.57
CA LEU A 49 8.97 8.37 -19.78
C LEU A 49 8.30 9.61 -20.41
N ASN A 50 8.77 10.04 -21.58
CA ASN A 50 8.11 11.08 -22.38
C ASN A 50 7.13 10.52 -23.42
N THR A 51 6.92 9.20 -23.45
CA THR A 51 5.94 8.54 -24.32
C THR A 51 4.60 8.33 -23.60
N PRO A 52 3.53 7.97 -24.33
CA PRO A 52 2.27 7.60 -23.72
C PRO A 52 2.41 6.44 -22.74
N ALA A 53 1.76 6.60 -21.59
CA ALA A 53 1.91 5.70 -20.45
C ALA A 53 0.63 5.64 -19.62
N VAL A 54 0.38 4.46 -19.02
CA VAL A 54 -0.53 4.33 -17.89
C VAL A 54 0.31 4.30 -16.62
N TYR A 55 -0.06 5.09 -15.63
CA TYR A 55 0.60 5.13 -14.34
C TYR A 55 -0.39 4.91 -13.20
N MET A 56 0.15 4.47 -12.08
CA MET A 56 -0.58 4.15 -10.86
C MET A 56 0.13 4.83 -9.70
N LEU A 57 -0.59 5.65 -8.95
CA LEU A 57 -0.08 6.34 -7.76
C LEU A 57 -0.60 5.63 -6.53
N PHE A 58 0.29 5.12 -5.69
CA PHE A 58 -0.04 4.44 -4.45
C PHE A 58 0.32 5.31 -3.25
N ASP A 59 -0.50 5.26 -2.21
CA ASP A 59 -0.13 5.76 -0.88
C ASP A 59 0.97 4.90 -0.23
N ASP A 60 1.44 5.34 0.93
CA ASP A 60 2.52 4.66 1.66
C ASP A 60 2.11 3.24 2.10
N GLU A 61 0.88 3.11 2.58
CA GLU A 61 0.34 1.83 3.06
C GLU A 61 -0.06 0.88 1.91
N ARG A 62 0.02 1.31 0.65
CA ARG A 62 -0.49 0.57 -0.53
C ARG A 62 -1.95 0.13 -0.34
N THR A 63 -2.79 1.03 0.14
CA THR A 63 -4.23 0.82 0.34
C THR A 63 -5.08 1.62 -0.63
N ASN A 64 -4.55 2.75 -1.10
CA ASN A 64 -5.21 3.63 -2.05
C ASN A 64 -4.43 3.63 -3.36
N ILE A 65 -5.15 3.59 -4.47
CA ILE A 65 -4.57 3.67 -5.81
C ILE A 65 -5.29 4.73 -6.63
N TYR A 66 -4.54 5.54 -7.38
CA TYR A 66 -5.08 6.34 -8.48
C TYR A 66 -4.44 5.88 -9.78
N ILE A 67 -5.26 5.54 -10.77
CA ILE A 67 -4.80 5.10 -12.10
C ILE A 67 -5.02 6.25 -13.06
N GLY A 68 -4.04 6.55 -13.91
CA GLY A 68 -4.15 7.62 -14.89
C GLY A 68 -3.41 7.34 -16.18
N GLU A 69 -3.86 7.93 -17.28
CA GLU A 69 -3.08 8.05 -18.52
C GLU A 69 -2.32 9.38 -18.61
N CYS A 70 -1.26 9.36 -19.42
CA CYS A 70 -0.63 10.56 -19.94
C CYS A 70 0.05 10.30 -21.29
N GLU A 71 0.22 11.35 -22.10
CA GLU A 71 1.10 11.35 -23.28
C GLU A 71 2.58 11.57 -22.91
N ASN A 72 2.85 12.15 -21.72
CA ASN A 72 4.18 12.40 -21.20
C ASN A 72 4.16 12.37 -19.66
N PHE A 73 4.77 11.34 -19.08
CA PHE A 73 4.75 11.14 -17.63
C PHE A 73 5.56 12.21 -16.88
N ASN A 74 6.71 12.62 -17.41
CA ASN A 74 7.56 13.66 -16.78
C ASN A 74 6.83 14.99 -16.58
N LYS A 75 5.98 15.39 -17.53
CA LYS A 75 5.13 16.58 -17.39
C LYS A 75 3.97 16.31 -16.42
N ARG A 76 3.33 15.14 -16.54
CA ARG A 76 2.15 14.77 -15.75
C ARG A 76 2.46 14.65 -14.25
N VAL A 77 3.62 14.12 -13.89
CA VAL A 77 3.97 13.89 -12.49
C VAL A 77 4.21 15.18 -11.72
N ILE A 78 4.70 16.24 -12.39
CA ILE A 78 4.85 17.58 -11.79
C ILE A 78 3.47 18.15 -11.39
N ASP A 79 2.47 18.00 -12.25
CA ASP A 79 1.10 18.39 -11.93
C ASP A 79 0.55 17.65 -10.70
N HIS A 80 0.81 16.35 -10.60
CA HIS A 80 0.35 15.55 -9.46
C HIS A 80 1.12 15.85 -8.19
N GLU A 81 2.42 16.12 -8.27
CA GLU A 81 3.23 16.53 -7.12
C GLU A 81 2.67 17.81 -6.47
N ALA A 82 2.21 18.76 -7.30
CA ALA A 82 1.58 19.99 -6.85
C ALA A 82 0.13 19.81 -6.35
N LYS A 83 -0.65 18.91 -6.95
CA LYS A 83 -2.11 18.83 -6.77
C LYS A 83 -2.60 17.64 -5.93
N LYS A 84 -1.78 16.62 -5.73
CA LYS A 84 -2.15 15.36 -5.05
C LYS A 84 -1.08 14.96 -4.04
N LEU A 85 -1.40 15.08 -2.75
CA LEU A 85 -0.45 14.82 -1.67
C LEU A 85 -0.44 13.37 -1.16
N PHE A 86 -1.44 12.55 -1.50
CA PHE A 86 -1.66 11.24 -0.86
C PHE A 86 -0.61 10.16 -1.17
N TRP A 87 0.06 10.24 -2.33
CA TRP A 87 0.84 9.15 -2.88
C TRP A 87 2.33 9.23 -2.49
N GLN A 88 2.95 8.06 -2.35
CA GLN A 88 4.38 7.86 -2.08
C GLN A 88 5.09 7.06 -3.18
N TRP A 89 4.36 6.35 -4.02
CA TRP A 89 4.91 5.53 -5.09
C TRP A 89 4.21 5.84 -6.40
N ALA A 90 4.99 6.01 -7.47
CA ALA A 90 4.50 6.00 -8.83
C ALA A 90 4.97 4.72 -9.52
N VAL A 91 4.02 3.97 -10.07
CA VAL A 91 4.26 2.83 -10.94
C VAL A 91 3.88 3.23 -12.35
N VAL A 92 4.81 3.20 -13.29
CA VAL A 92 4.60 3.72 -14.66
C VAL A 92 4.82 2.60 -15.66
N CYS A 93 3.80 2.32 -16.46
CA CYS A 93 3.81 1.28 -17.48
C CYS A 93 3.92 1.93 -18.86
N ILE A 94 4.99 1.60 -19.58
CA ILE A 94 5.23 2.12 -20.93
C ILE A 94 5.41 0.97 -21.92
N ALA A 95 5.10 1.25 -23.18
CA ALA A 95 5.46 0.39 -24.30
C ALA A 95 6.81 0.84 -24.86
N THR A 96 7.76 -0.08 -24.97
CA THR A 96 9.03 0.14 -25.65
C THR A 96 8.84 0.11 -27.18
N GLY A 97 9.84 0.59 -27.93
CA GLY A 97 9.77 0.67 -29.38
C GLY A 97 8.85 1.79 -29.86
N ALA A 98 7.80 1.46 -30.62
CA ALA A 98 6.90 2.43 -31.23
C ALA A 98 5.99 3.16 -30.22
N GLY A 99 5.86 2.66 -28.99
CA GLY A 99 5.00 3.24 -27.96
C GLY A 99 3.51 2.93 -28.18
N LEU A 100 2.66 3.55 -27.35
CA LEU A 100 1.19 3.50 -27.47
C LEU A 100 0.67 4.76 -28.16
N ASP A 101 -0.41 4.66 -28.91
CA ASP A 101 -1.17 5.82 -29.36
C ASP A 101 -2.17 6.34 -28.30
N LYS A 102 -2.78 7.50 -28.56
CA LYS A 102 -3.73 8.14 -27.63
C LYS A 102 -4.99 7.32 -27.38
N ALA A 103 -5.47 6.58 -28.39
CA ALA A 103 -6.66 5.75 -28.24
C ALA A 103 -6.34 4.49 -27.42
N GLU A 104 -5.17 3.90 -27.67
CA GLU A 104 -4.62 2.73 -26.99
C GLU A 104 -4.37 3.01 -25.50
N VAL A 105 -3.68 4.09 -25.14
CA VAL A 105 -3.39 4.41 -23.72
C VAL A 105 -4.67 4.72 -22.93
N LYS A 106 -5.67 5.36 -23.55
CA LYS A 106 -6.98 5.61 -22.94
C LYS A 106 -7.78 4.33 -22.73
N PHE A 107 -7.77 3.43 -23.72
CA PHE A 107 -8.40 2.12 -23.56
C PHE A 107 -7.73 1.34 -22.43
N LEU A 108 -6.40 1.36 -22.36
CA LEU A 108 -5.61 0.70 -21.34
C LEU A 108 -5.93 1.23 -19.93
N GLU A 109 -6.04 2.55 -19.76
CA GLU A 109 -6.46 3.18 -18.49
C GLU A 109 -7.87 2.72 -18.09
N SER A 110 -8.84 2.77 -19.01
CA SER A 110 -10.22 2.33 -18.78
C SER A 110 -10.24 0.86 -18.33
N HIS A 111 -9.53 0.00 -19.05
CA HIS A 111 -9.41 -1.43 -18.75
C HIS A 111 -8.77 -1.68 -17.37
N ALA A 112 -7.67 -0.99 -17.07
CA ALA A 112 -6.98 -1.06 -15.78
C ALA A 112 -7.88 -0.63 -14.61
N VAL A 113 -8.61 0.48 -14.77
CA VAL A 113 -9.56 0.96 -13.73
C VAL A 113 -10.67 -0.07 -13.51
N THR A 114 -11.26 -0.60 -14.59
CA THR A 114 -12.32 -1.63 -14.47
C THR A 114 -11.82 -2.86 -13.72
N LEU A 115 -10.63 -3.37 -14.06
CA LEU A 115 -10.06 -4.54 -13.40
C LEU A 115 -9.66 -4.26 -11.95
N ALA A 116 -9.07 -3.11 -11.66
CA ALA A 116 -8.69 -2.74 -10.29
C ALA A 116 -9.91 -2.61 -9.37
N VAL A 117 -11.00 -2.02 -9.87
CA VAL A 117 -12.28 -1.94 -9.15
C VAL A 117 -12.87 -3.34 -8.95
N GLY A 118 -12.87 -4.18 -9.99
CA GLY A 118 -13.38 -5.56 -9.91
C GLY A 118 -12.59 -6.45 -8.96
N ALA A 119 -11.27 -6.26 -8.88
CA ALA A 119 -10.39 -7.00 -7.98
C ALA A 119 -10.59 -6.61 -6.51
N ASN A 120 -11.07 -5.38 -6.25
CA ASN A 120 -11.37 -4.83 -4.93
C ASN A 120 -10.21 -4.92 -3.91
N ARG A 121 -8.96 -4.89 -4.41
CA ARG A 121 -7.75 -5.05 -3.58
C ARG A 121 -7.21 -3.73 -3.03
N PHE A 122 -7.53 -2.63 -3.71
CA PHE A 122 -7.15 -1.27 -3.35
C PHE A 122 -8.38 -0.37 -3.42
N ASN A 123 -8.42 0.67 -2.61
CA ASN A 123 -9.38 1.75 -2.75
C ASN A 123 -9.01 2.61 -3.96
N VAL A 124 -9.75 2.47 -5.07
CA VAL A 124 -9.52 3.19 -6.32
C VAL A 124 -10.06 4.62 -6.23
N LEU A 125 -9.18 5.61 -6.28
CA LEU A 125 -9.50 7.04 -6.09
C LEU A 125 -9.95 7.77 -7.36
N ASN A 126 -10.14 7.07 -8.47
CA ASN A 126 -10.61 7.65 -9.72
C ASN A 126 -12.04 8.18 -9.55
N LYS A 127 -12.25 9.50 -9.71
CA LYS A 127 -13.57 10.14 -9.52
C LYS A 127 -14.59 9.81 -10.63
N THR A 128 -14.10 9.36 -11.77
CA THR A 128 -14.90 9.03 -12.96
C THR A 128 -14.30 7.80 -13.60
N SER A 129 -15.16 6.87 -14.02
CA SER A 129 -14.75 5.76 -14.87
C SER A 129 -14.35 6.32 -16.24
N PRO A 130 -13.15 6.03 -16.76
CA PRO A 130 -12.76 6.48 -18.08
C PRO A 130 -13.69 5.89 -19.15
N ASN A 131 -14.19 6.72 -20.06
CA ASN A 131 -15.01 6.25 -21.18
C ASN A 131 -14.23 5.23 -22.02
N LEU A 132 -14.84 4.07 -22.30
CA LEU A 132 -14.25 3.10 -23.22
C LEU A 132 -14.16 3.71 -24.62
N ASN A 133 -12.94 3.95 -25.08
CA ASN A 133 -12.71 4.25 -26.50
C ASN A 133 -13.02 3.01 -27.35
N ASN A 134 -13.67 3.22 -28.49
CA ASN A 134 -13.94 2.16 -29.44
C ASN A 134 -12.67 1.90 -30.28
N LEU A 135 -11.90 0.86 -29.93
CA LEU A 135 -10.77 0.39 -30.73
C LEU A 135 -11.21 -0.71 -31.71
N HIS A 136 -10.56 -0.76 -32.88
CA HIS A 136 -10.70 -1.90 -33.79
C HIS A 136 -10.30 -3.19 -33.09
N GLU A 137 -10.99 -4.30 -33.39
CA GLU A 137 -10.83 -5.60 -32.72
C GLU A 137 -9.38 -6.06 -32.60
N PHE A 138 -8.63 -6.07 -33.71
CA PHE A 138 -7.20 -6.43 -33.70
C PHE A 138 -6.34 -5.58 -32.75
N LYS A 139 -6.56 -4.26 -32.69
CA LYS A 139 -5.84 -3.38 -31.76
C LYS A 139 -6.23 -3.67 -30.31
N LYS A 140 -7.51 -3.95 -30.07
CA LYS A 140 -8.02 -4.27 -28.74
C LYS A 140 -7.38 -5.53 -28.17
N GLU A 141 -7.27 -6.60 -28.96
CA GLU A 141 -6.63 -7.84 -28.52
C GLU A 141 -5.13 -7.64 -28.30
N ALA A 142 -4.42 -6.93 -29.19
CA ALA A 142 -3.00 -6.61 -28.99
C ALA A 142 -2.74 -5.82 -27.69
N ILE A 143 -3.60 -4.87 -27.35
CA ILE A 143 -3.48 -4.08 -26.11
C ILE A 143 -3.80 -4.93 -24.87
N LYS A 144 -4.72 -5.89 -24.95
CA LYS A 144 -4.98 -6.83 -23.85
C LYS A 144 -3.81 -7.78 -23.62
N ASP A 145 -3.18 -8.28 -24.68
CA ASP A 145 -1.98 -9.11 -24.57
C ASP A 145 -0.84 -8.35 -23.90
N TYR A 146 -0.61 -7.10 -24.33
CA TYR A 146 0.32 -6.18 -23.68
C TYR A 146 -0.05 -5.91 -22.20
N PHE A 147 -1.33 -5.76 -21.89
CA PHE A 147 -1.79 -5.55 -20.52
C PHE A 147 -1.55 -6.77 -19.62
N ALA A 148 -1.72 -7.99 -20.14
CA ALA A 148 -1.40 -9.21 -19.40
C ALA A 148 0.10 -9.29 -19.04
N ASP A 149 0.98 -8.81 -19.92
CA ASP A 149 2.41 -8.69 -19.61
C ASP A 149 2.67 -7.62 -18.53
N ILE A 150 1.97 -6.48 -18.56
CA ILE A 150 2.01 -5.49 -17.47
C ILE A 150 1.57 -6.12 -16.16
N GLU A 151 0.44 -6.83 -16.14
CA GLU A 151 -0.11 -7.47 -14.95
C GLU A 151 0.90 -8.45 -14.33
N LEU A 152 1.55 -9.27 -15.16
CA LEU A 152 2.61 -10.17 -14.73
C LEU A 152 3.81 -9.42 -14.11
N LEU A 153 4.27 -8.33 -14.75
CA LEU A 153 5.36 -7.51 -14.21
C LEU A 153 4.97 -6.87 -12.88
N LEU A 154 3.75 -6.33 -12.77
CA LEU A 154 3.26 -5.72 -11.54
C LEU A 154 3.17 -6.72 -10.40
N ALA A 155 2.58 -7.91 -10.63
CA ALA A 155 2.50 -8.97 -9.64
C ALA A 155 3.89 -9.42 -9.18
N THR A 156 4.83 -9.59 -10.13
CA THR A 156 6.22 -9.95 -9.84
C THR A 156 6.93 -8.89 -8.98
N LEU A 157 6.62 -7.61 -9.19
CA LEU A 157 7.16 -6.49 -8.42
C LEU A 157 6.41 -6.24 -7.09
N GLY A 158 5.40 -7.05 -6.77
CA GLY A 158 4.62 -6.98 -5.52
C GLY A 158 3.42 -6.04 -5.55
N PHE A 159 2.96 -5.64 -6.75
CA PHE A 159 1.80 -4.77 -6.97
C PHE A 159 0.67 -5.54 -7.65
N ASN A 160 0.00 -6.45 -6.95
CA ASN A 160 -1.08 -7.26 -7.55
C ASN A 160 -2.38 -6.46 -7.64
N VAL A 161 -2.43 -5.45 -8.51
CA VAL A 161 -3.57 -4.51 -8.63
C VAL A 161 -4.82 -5.19 -9.16
N PHE A 162 -4.65 -6.17 -10.06
CA PHE A 162 -5.73 -6.75 -10.86
C PHE A 162 -6.12 -8.17 -10.43
N GLU A 163 -5.38 -8.75 -9.48
CA GLU A 163 -5.73 -10.04 -8.89
C GLU A 163 -6.88 -9.86 -7.88
N PRO A 164 -8.04 -10.53 -8.08
CA PRO A 164 -9.12 -10.48 -7.12
C PRO A 164 -8.67 -10.97 -5.74
N ILE A 165 -9.23 -10.38 -4.69
CA ILE A 165 -9.17 -11.01 -3.37
C ILE A 165 -9.95 -12.32 -3.49
N ALA A 166 -9.27 -13.46 -3.54
CA ALA A 166 -9.94 -14.75 -3.48
C ALA A 166 -10.84 -14.77 -2.24
N ASP A 167 -12.11 -15.18 -2.41
CA ASP A 167 -13.00 -15.44 -1.27
C ASP A 167 -12.25 -16.34 -0.28
N GLU A 168 -12.17 -15.91 0.97
CA GLU A 168 -11.35 -16.53 2.02
C GLU A 168 -11.73 -17.99 2.33
N LYS A 169 -12.70 -18.57 1.62
CA LYS A 169 -13.13 -19.96 1.76
C LYS A 169 -12.29 -20.97 0.99
N GLU A 170 -11.56 -20.62 -0.06
CA GLU A 170 -10.85 -21.63 -0.88
C GLU A 170 -9.33 -21.46 -0.98
N ALA A 171 -8.77 -20.30 -0.63
CA ALA A 171 -7.33 -20.02 -0.82
C ALA A 171 -6.45 -20.18 0.44
N ILE A 172 -6.89 -20.91 1.46
CA ILE A 172 -6.10 -21.14 2.69
C ILE A 172 -5.07 -22.30 2.52
N SER A 173 -5.08 -23.07 1.43
CA SER A 173 -4.21 -24.26 1.38
C SER A 173 -2.72 -24.00 1.06
N ASP A 174 -2.32 -23.07 0.17
CA ASP A 174 -0.97 -23.23 -0.44
C ASP A 174 -0.08 -22.00 -0.72
N VAL A 175 -0.39 -20.79 -0.24
CA VAL A 175 0.64 -19.73 -0.21
C VAL A 175 1.27 -19.66 1.17
N ARG A 176 2.49 -20.23 1.30
CA ARG A 176 3.36 -19.97 2.46
C ARG A 176 3.64 -18.47 2.52
N LYS A 177 2.83 -17.73 3.28
CA LYS A 177 3.15 -16.37 3.75
C LYS A 177 4.56 -16.45 4.33
N ILE A 178 5.50 -15.65 3.82
CA ILE A 178 6.80 -15.49 4.49
C ILE A 178 6.45 -15.11 5.94
N PRO A 179 6.79 -15.95 6.94
CA PRO A 179 6.38 -15.68 8.31
C PRO A 179 6.96 -14.35 8.73
N ASP A 180 6.12 -13.41 9.19
CA ASP A 180 6.61 -12.20 9.86
C ASP A 180 7.45 -12.66 11.07
N GLN A 181 8.77 -12.59 10.93
CA GLN A 181 9.74 -13.09 11.91
C GLN A 181 9.81 -12.22 13.17
N ARG A 182 9.19 -11.02 13.15
CA ARG A 182 9.16 -10.14 14.31
C ARG A 182 8.29 -10.77 15.39
N LYS A 183 8.87 -10.88 16.60
CA LYS A 183 8.14 -11.26 17.81
C LYS A 183 7.51 -10.00 18.40
N TYR A 184 6.20 -9.97 18.48
CA TYR A 184 5.42 -8.92 19.13
C TYR A 184 4.11 -9.52 19.61
N ASP A 185 3.58 -8.92 20.67
CA ASP A 185 2.30 -9.27 21.29
C ASP A 185 1.52 -8.03 21.74
N THR A 186 2.09 -6.85 21.58
CA THR A 186 1.55 -5.61 22.14
C THR A 186 1.37 -4.59 21.04
N ILE A 187 0.19 -3.98 20.96
CA ILE A 187 -0.06 -2.83 20.10
C ILE A 187 -0.03 -1.55 20.94
N VAL A 188 0.80 -0.59 20.52
CA VAL A 188 0.85 0.74 21.13
C VAL A 188 0.12 1.71 20.22
N CYS A 189 -0.92 2.36 20.73
CA CYS A 189 -1.72 3.33 20.01
C CYS A 189 -1.44 4.75 20.53
N PRO A 190 -1.30 5.76 19.65
CA PRO A 190 -1.22 7.14 20.12
C PRO A 190 -2.60 7.64 20.58
N GLY A 191 -2.63 8.40 21.67
CA GLY A 191 -3.83 9.06 22.19
C GLY A 191 -3.49 10.35 22.91
N ASP A 192 -4.38 11.32 22.90
CA ASP A 192 -4.33 12.44 23.83
C ASP A 192 -4.91 12.03 25.19
N GLN A 193 -4.80 12.92 26.18
CA GLN A 193 -5.27 12.65 27.53
C GLN A 193 -6.79 12.43 27.58
N ALA A 194 -7.55 13.17 26.76
CA ALA A 194 -9.00 13.03 26.68
C ALA A 194 -9.39 11.64 26.16
N GLY A 195 -8.82 11.23 25.03
CA GLY A 195 -9.03 9.91 24.46
C GLY A 195 -8.60 8.80 25.42
N TYR A 196 -7.44 8.94 26.07
CA TYR A 196 -6.99 7.99 27.10
C TYR A 196 -8.04 7.79 28.20
N ILE A 197 -8.61 8.86 28.73
CA ILE A 197 -9.62 8.76 29.79
C ILE A 197 -10.94 8.21 29.25
N GLU A 198 -11.46 8.77 28.16
CA GLU A 198 -12.77 8.40 27.63
C GLU A 198 -12.80 6.97 27.10
N ALA A 199 -11.82 6.60 26.28
CA ALA A 199 -11.82 5.29 25.64
C ALA A 199 -11.14 4.24 26.52
N PHE A 200 -9.88 4.47 26.88
CA PHE A 200 -9.05 3.43 27.51
C PHE A 200 -9.41 3.21 28.98
N VAL A 201 -9.75 4.27 29.73
CA VAL A 201 -10.08 4.14 31.16
C VAL A 201 -11.56 3.86 31.38
N ASN A 202 -12.46 4.64 30.76
CA ASN A 202 -13.89 4.55 31.06
C ASN A 202 -14.59 3.43 30.28
N GLU A 203 -14.27 3.28 29.00
CA GLU A 203 -14.93 2.33 28.10
C GLU A 203 -14.19 0.99 27.98
N ASN A 204 -13.05 0.85 28.65
CA ASN A 204 -12.14 -0.30 28.55
C ASN A 204 -11.84 -0.71 27.09
N ALA A 205 -11.71 0.28 26.21
CA ALA A 205 -11.60 0.04 24.78
C ALA A 205 -10.78 1.09 24.05
N TRP A 206 -10.35 0.76 22.84
CA TRP A 206 -9.73 1.71 21.91
C TRP A 206 -10.17 1.38 20.49
N TRP A 207 -10.58 2.38 19.71
CA TRP A 207 -11.26 2.15 18.43
C TRP A 207 -10.58 2.84 17.24
N GLN A 208 -11.07 2.49 16.05
CA GLN A 208 -10.57 2.97 14.76
C GLN A 208 -9.09 2.61 14.48
N ILE A 209 -8.61 1.55 15.12
CA ILE A 209 -7.23 1.08 15.02
C ILE A 209 -7.05 0.31 13.72
N ARG A 210 -6.08 0.69 12.89
CA ARG A 210 -5.72 -0.09 11.71
C ARG A 210 -4.84 -1.27 12.12
N ILE A 211 -5.30 -2.49 11.84
CA ILE A 211 -4.59 -3.73 12.19
C ILE A 211 -4.60 -4.65 10.97
N GLY A 212 -3.43 -5.17 10.59
CA GLY A 212 -3.35 -6.21 9.57
C GLY A 212 -3.96 -7.52 10.07
N LYS A 213 -4.77 -8.20 9.25
CA LYS A 213 -5.48 -9.44 9.65
C LYS A 213 -4.54 -10.53 10.19
N SER A 214 -3.32 -10.62 9.67
CA SER A 214 -2.27 -11.55 10.14
C SER A 214 -1.75 -11.28 11.55
N ASN A 215 -2.04 -10.11 12.10
CA ASN A 215 -1.51 -9.66 13.39
C ASN A 215 -2.53 -9.84 14.51
N LEU A 216 -3.83 -9.97 14.19
CA LEU A 216 -4.92 -10.08 15.16
C LEU A 216 -4.65 -11.18 16.20
N SER A 217 -4.27 -12.38 15.73
CA SER A 217 -4.01 -13.53 16.60
C SER A 217 -2.73 -13.43 17.43
N LYS A 218 -1.88 -12.44 17.17
CA LYS A 218 -0.63 -12.24 17.90
C LYS A 218 -0.79 -11.29 19.08
N LEU A 219 -1.79 -10.40 19.03
CA LEU A 219 -1.95 -9.35 20.02
C LEU A 219 -2.58 -9.91 21.30
N LYS A 220 -1.90 -9.66 22.41
CA LYS A 220 -2.32 -9.98 23.78
C LYS A 220 -2.52 -8.73 24.61
N TYR A 221 -1.79 -7.65 24.30
CA TYR A 221 -1.80 -6.43 25.09
C TYR A 221 -2.03 -5.20 24.21
N ILE A 222 -2.64 -4.19 24.81
CA ILE A 222 -2.78 -2.85 24.25
C ILE A 222 -2.18 -1.84 25.23
N ALA A 223 -1.43 -0.88 24.70
CA ALA A 223 -0.89 0.24 25.47
C ALA A 223 -1.16 1.55 24.73
N ILE A 224 -1.29 2.64 25.49
CA ILE A 224 -1.49 3.96 24.93
C ILE A 224 -0.22 4.80 25.12
N TYR A 225 0.30 5.31 24.01
CA TYR A 225 1.27 6.40 24.03
C TYR A 225 0.50 7.71 24.21
N GLU A 226 0.58 8.27 25.40
CA GLU A 226 -0.01 9.58 25.67
C GLU A 226 0.86 10.66 25.03
N THR A 227 0.25 11.42 24.12
CA THR A 227 0.90 12.53 23.43
C THR A 227 1.25 13.68 24.40
N ALA A 228 1.78 14.79 23.89
CA ALA A 228 2.14 15.93 24.73
C ALA A 228 0.91 16.38 25.57
N PRO A 229 1.09 16.67 26.88
CA PRO A 229 2.36 16.93 27.57
C PRO A 229 3.06 15.67 28.13
N VAL A 230 2.39 14.52 28.20
CA VAL A 230 2.94 13.31 28.86
C VAL A 230 4.08 12.70 28.06
N SER A 231 3.90 12.57 26.74
CA SER A 231 4.89 12.04 25.78
C SER A 231 5.52 10.70 26.20
N ALA A 232 4.71 9.79 26.75
CA ALA A 232 5.18 8.52 27.27
C ALA A 232 4.11 7.42 27.23
N ILE A 233 4.56 6.17 27.21
CA ILE A 233 3.75 4.99 27.49
C ILE A 233 3.88 4.70 28.99
N ARG A 234 2.78 4.75 29.73
CA ARG A 234 2.78 4.59 31.20
C ARG A 234 2.09 3.33 31.67
N ALA A 235 1.22 2.76 30.86
CA ALA A 235 0.42 1.60 31.22
C ALA A 235 0.01 0.78 30.00
N TYR A 236 -0.39 -0.45 30.25
CA TYR A 236 -0.95 -1.38 29.27
C TYR A 236 -2.09 -2.18 29.91
N ALA A 237 -2.88 -2.87 29.09
CA ALA A 237 -3.96 -3.74 29.53
C ALA A 237 -4.03 -5.00 28.65
N THR A 238 -4.64 -6.07 29.16
CA THR A 238 -4.80 -7.33 28.43
C THR A 238 -5.99 -7.23 27.48
N ILE A 239 -5.78 -7.54 26.21
CA ILE A 239 -6.83 -7.57 25.20
C ILE A 239 -7.77 -8.73 25.50
N THR A 240 -9.07 -8.43 25.54
CA THR A 240 -10.14 -9.42 25.69
C THR A 240 -10.80 -9.74 24.36
N ASP A 241 -10.97 -8.74 23.50
CA ASP A 241 -11.60 -8.92 22.19
C ASP A 241 -11.11 -7.88 21.16
N ILE A 242 -11.19 -8.24 19.88
CA ILE A 242 -10.84 -7.37 18.75
C ILE A 242 -11.94 -7.44 17.69
N GLU A 243 -12.84 -6.46 17.70
CA GLU A 243 -14.00 -6.39 16.83
C GLU A 243 -13.69 -5.63 15.53
N PRO A 244 -13.99 -6.18 14.34
CA PRO A 244 -13.91 -5.43 13.10
C PRO A 244 -14.99 -4.33 13.06
N MET A 245 -14.66 -3.16 12.55
CA MET A 245 -15.63 -2.08 12.35
C MET A 245 -16.34 -2.25 10.99
N PRO A 246 -17.66 -2.53 10.94
CA PRO A 246 -18.37 -2.84 9.69
C PRO A 246 -18.27 -1.73 8.64
N ASP A 247 -18.35 -0.47 9.09
CA ASP A 247 -18.33 0.70 8.21
C ASP A 247 -16.91 1.10 7.76
N ARG A 248 -15.86 0.45 8.28
CA ARG A 248 -14.45 0.80 8.01
C ARG A 248 -13.56 -0.45 7.90
N PRO A 249 -13.51 -1.08 6.71
CA PRO A 249 -12.71 -2.28 6.47
C PRO A 249 -11.24 -2.12 6.90
N GLY A 250 -10.74 -3.10 7.65
CA GLY A 250 -9.36 -3.10 8.19
C GLY A 250 -9.12 -2.16 9.37
N ARG A 251 -10.18 -1.59 9.96
CA ARG A 251 -10.13 -0.95 11.28
C ARG A 251 -10.86 -1.78 12.31
N TYR A 252 -10.37 -1.74 13.54
CA TYR A 252 -10.83 -2.55 14.65
C TYR A 252 -11.08 -1.71 15.90
N LYS A 253 -11.98 -2.20 16.74
CA LYS A 253 -12.13 -1.81 18.14
C LYS A 253 -11.50 -2.92 19.00
N ILE A 254 -10.52 -2.54 19.81
CA ILE A 254 -9.91 -3.43 20.80
C ILE A 254 -10.61 -3.18 22.13
N HIS A 255 -11.05 -4.25 22.79
CA HIS A 255 -11.50 -4.25 24.17
C HIS A 255 -10.41 -4.84 25.06
N HIS A 256 -10.32 -4.37 26.30
CA HIS A 256 -9.42 -4.94 27.30
C HIS A 256 -10.14 -5.27 28.60
N ASP A 257 -9.45 -5.98 29.49
CA ASP A 257 -9.94 -6.52 30.76
C ASP A 257 -10.22 -5.48 31.86
N GLY A 258 -10.10 -4.19 31.54
CA GLY A 258 -10.14 -3.08 32.52
C GLY A 258 -9.01 -3.05 33.55
N SER A 259 -8.11 -4.04 33.55
CA SER A 259 -6.97 -4.11 34.48
C SER A 259 -5.79 -3.34 33.90
N ILE A 260 -5.79 -2.02 34.08
CA ILE A 260 -4.72 -1.15 33.58
C ILE A 260 -3.46 -1.32 34.45
N ILE A 261 -2.47 -2.02 33.93
CA ILE A 261 -1.20 -2.30 34.58
C ILE A 261 -0.22 -1.16 34.29
N LYS A 262 0.26 -0.50 35.35
CA LYS A 262 1.26 0.56 35.25
C LYS A 262 2.65 -0.03 35.03
N LEU A 263 3.43 0.60 34.15
CA LEU A 263 4.83 0.25 33.94
C LEU A 263 5.68 0.83 35.07
N ASP A 264 6.57 0.01 35.65
CA ASP A 264 7.55 0.48 36.66
C ASP A 264 8.47 1.58 36.12
N ARG A 265 8.78 1.50 34.83
CA ARG A 265 9.54 2.51 34.08
C ARG A 265 8.73 2.93 32.86
N PRO A 266 8.11 4.13 32.88
CA PRO A 266 7.48 4.70 31.71
C PRO A 266 8.44 4.76 30.52
N VAL A 267 7.92 4.48 29.32
CA VAL A 267 8.68 4.58 28.08
C VAL A 267 8.45 5.96 27.48
N ASP A 268 9.38 6.88 27.72
CA ASP A 268 9.34 8.25 27.17
C ASP A 268 10.19 8.39 25.90
N LEU A 269 10.04 9.53 25.21
CA LEU A 269 10.79 9.84 23.98
C LEU A 269 12.25 10.28 24.21
N GLY A 270 12.69 10.42 25.46
CA GLY A 270 13.94 11.07 25.82
C GLY A 270 14.07 12.48 25.23
N ALA A 271 15.29 12.86 24.84
CA ALA A 271 15.56 14.18 24.25
C ALA A 271 15.03 14.34 22.80
N ASN A 272 14.60 13.25 22.15
CA ASN A 272 14.28 13.27 20.73
C ASN A 272 12.77 13.32 20.46
N LYS A 273 12.23 14.54 20.32
CA LYS A 273 10.81 14.78 20.00
C LYS A 273 10.38 14.20 18.65
N SER A 274 11.31 13.87 17.74
CA SER A 274 10.96 13.26 16.44
C SER A 274 10.46 11.82 16.57
N LEU A 275 10.61 11.19 17.74
CA LEU A 275 10.17 9.81 18.01
C LEU A 275 8.69 9.71 18.41
N SER A 276 7.95 10.82 18.42
CA SER A 276 6.53 10.82 18.75
C SER A 276 5.74 9.83 17.88
N LEU A 277 4.87 9.05 18.52
CA LEU A 277 4.08 8.04 17.84
C LEU A 277 2.92 8.71 17.08
N GLN A 278 2.93 8.63 15.75
CA GLN A 278 1.89 9.22 14.89
C GLN A 278 0.83 8.20 14.43
N ALA A 279 1.09 6.91 14.60
CA ALA A 279 0.20 5.83 14.22
C ALA A 279 0.49 4.58 15.07
N PRO A 280 -0.44 3.60 15.16
CA PRO A 280 -0.23 2.38 15.92
C PRO A 280 1.06 1.65 15.51
N ARG A 281 1.73 1.04 16.48
CA ARG A 281 2.96 0.27 16.29
C ARG A 281 2.94 -1.01 17.12
N TYR A 282 3.64 -2.03 16.64
CA TYR A 282 3.73 -3.33 17.29
C TYR A 282 5.05 -3.45 18.06
N PHE A 283 4.94 -3.89 19.30
CA PHE A 283 6.07 -4.09 20.21
C PHE A 283 5.92 -5.43 20.94
N LEU A 284 7.03 -5.88 21.52
CA LEU A 284 7.04 -7.00 22.44
C LEU A 284 7.05 -6.44 23.86
N LEU A 285 6.04 -6.77 24.66
CA LEU A 285 6.09 -6.48 26.08
C LEU A 285 7.14 -7.42 26.70
N LYS A 286 8.24 -6.85 27.19
CA LYS A 286 9.19 -7.59 28.02
C LYS A 286 8.72 -7.47 29.46
N GLU A 287 8.37 -8.59 30.08
CA GLU A 287 8.30 -8.67 31.53
C GLU A 287 9.72 -8.39 32.05
N ASN A 288 9.84 -7.41 32.95
CA ASN A 288 11.09 -7.11 33.65
C ASN A 288 11.35 -8.14 34.75
#